data_AF-A0A1I4SNR8-F1
#
_entry.id   AF-A0A1I4SNR8-F1
#
_cell.length_a   1.000
_cell.length_b   1.000
_cell.length_c   1.000
_cell.angle_alpha   90.00
_cell.angle_beta   90.00
_cell.angle_gamma   90.00
#
_symmetry.space_group_name_H-M   'P 1'
#
loop_
_entity.id
_entity.type
_entity.pdbx_description
1 polymer ?
#
loop_
_entity_poly.entity_id
_entity_poly.type
_entity_poly.pdbx_seq_one_letter_code
_entity_poly.pdbx_strand_id
1 'polypeptide(L)'
;MKRFTTIALVALLALAALVVPATAIEESIEVRSTIINGTDFADVLSSGDIEFNTTNFAGFWYDIDEDLSSETLTIVNNSAIVSGEAIGEDGLVYNATIVQNEYEGDFAGETDVTGDDNMTYPLIGLFADKYVPTADDDAGELVKLLLDTDDKYTLRTGSALELVGGYELTAKQIDVEGDKVWMELSKDGEFVEDEVIDVTDGEATWDYDVDVGDQSDVIVFRVLITDVFQGQVDSLAVVEGLWLIDYENILEIESSDEFGELEVDSVSNTITMYNSGTISLTSDKEIELAEDFMLKTADNTSVLRYYPFIERTIGEEMAVDDTDAGDSDEEMPADDVVEGNESEAVDMPEDDMAEDDMPAEEEDEEPADETAEEESPGFEAVFAVAGLLAVAYLVRRD
;
A
#
# COMPACT_ATOMS: atom_id res chain seq x y z
N MET A 1 8.22 61.83 -50.76
CA MET A 1 7.93 62.29 -49.39
C MET A 1 6.97 61.27 -48.79
N LYS A 2 7.35 60.43 -47.81
CA LYS A 2 7.23 60.66 -46.35
C LYS A 2 5.90 61.37 -46.01
N ARG A 3 4.96 60.92 -45.17
CA ARG A 3 4.73 59.85 -44.15
C ARG A 3 3.18 59.75 -44.04
N PHE A 4 2.54 58.69 -43.55
CA PHE A 4 2.22 58.53 -42.11
C PHE A 4 1.52 57.20 -41.85
N THR A 5 1.93 56.62 -40.73
CA THR A 5 1.41 55.53 -39.93
C THR A 5 -0.08 55.65 -39.62
N THR A 6 -0.83 54.55 -39.59
CA THR A 6 -1.94 54.36 -38.65
C THR A 6 -2.02 52.90 -38.26
N ILE A 7 -1.81 52.69 -36.96
CA ILE A 7 -1.96 51.46 -36.20
C ILE A 7 -3.46 51.22 -36.00
N ALA A 8 -3.93 50.01 -36.27
CA ALA A 8 -5.20 49.52 -35.75
C ALA A 8 -4.93 48.21 -34.99
N LEU A 9 -4.72 48.39 -33.69
CA LEU A 9 -4.64 47.36 -32.67
C LEU A 9 -6.04 46.75 -32.52
N VAL A 10 -6.23 45.50 -32.95
CA VAL A 10 -7.43 44.73 -32.59
C VAL A 10 -7.11 44.03 -31.28
N ALA A 11 -7.61 44.60 -30.19
CA ALA A 11 -7.58 43.97 -28.88
C ALA A 11 -8.55 42.78 -28.88
N LEU A 12 -8.00 41.57 -28.93
CA LEU A 12 -8.73 40.34 -28.64
C LEU A 12 -8.91 40.27 -27.12
N LEU A 13 -10.11 40.58 -26.64
CA LEU A 13 -10.54 40.37 -25.26
C LEU A 13 -10.60 38.85 -25.02
N ALA A 14 -9.53 38.29 -24.45
CA ALA A 14 -9.58 36.98 -23.81
C ALA A 14 -10.47 37.10 -22.57
N LEU A 15 -11.70 36.63 -22.67
CA LEU A 15 -12.57 36.40 -21.52
C LEU A 15 -12.03 35.14 -20.82
N ALA A 16 -11.02 35.32 -19.98
CA ALA A 16 -10.66 34.30 -18.99
C ALA A 16 -11.84 34.19 -18.04
N ALA A 17 -12.64 33.14 -18.19
CA ALA A 17 -13.48 32.69 -17.10
C ALA A 17 -12.52 32.30 -15.96
N LEU A 18 -12.47 33.13 -14.92
CA LEU A 18 -11.99 32.69 -13.63
C LEU A 18 -12.93 31.55 -13.21
N VAL A 19 -12.50 30.31 -13.45
CA VAL A 19 -12.90 29.21 -12.60
C VAL A 19 -12.26 29.54 -11.26
N VAL A 20 -13.03 30.17 -10.38
CA VAL A 20 -12.67 30.22 -8.98
C VAL A 20 -12.76 28.76 -8.54
N PRO A 21 -11.67 28.11 -8.09
CA PRO A 21 -11.83 26.81 -7.46
C PRO A 21 -12.85 27.01 -6.34
N ALA A 22 -13.87 26.16 -6.30
CA ALA A 22 -14.68 26.06 -5.10
C ALA A 22 -13.69 25.74 -3.98
N THR A 23 -13.54 26.65 -3.03
CA THR A 23 -12.86 26.32 -1.78
C THR A 23 -13.64 25.16 -1.20
N ALA A 24 -13.10 23.95 -1.30
CA ALA A 24 -13.56 22.85 -0.48
C ALA A 24 -13.54 23.39 0.96
N ILE A 25 -14.69 23.32 1.62
CA ILE A 25 -14.71 23.48 3.07
C ILE A 25 -14.12 22.16 3.53
N GLU A 26 -12.85 22.16 3.94
CA GLU A 26 -12.28 21.04 4.68
C GLU A 26 -13.10 20.93 5.97
N GLU A 27 -14.04 20.00 5.98
CA GLU A 27 -14.77 19.65 7.20
C GLU A 27 -13.84 18.72 7.98
N SER A 28 -13.32 19.18 9.11
CA SER A 28 -12.57 18.33 10.02
C SER A 28 -13.50 17.63 11.01
N ILE A 29 -13.16 16.38 11.36
CA ILE A 29 -13.84 15.58 12.38
C ILE A 29 -12.89 15.28 13.54
N GLU A 30 -13.46 15.17 14.72
CA GLU A 30 -12.74 14.86 15.96
C GLU A 30 -12.99 13.40 16.33
N VAL A 31 -11.94 12.56 16.30
CA VAL A 31 -11.99 11.19 16.82
C VAL A 31 -11.34 11.18 18.20
N ARG A 32 -12.16 11.11 19.26
CA ARG A 32 -11.68 11.27 20.65
C ARG A 32 -11.54 9.96 21.42
N SER A 33 -10.70 9.98 22.45
CA SER A 33 -10.61 8.92 23.44
C SER A 33 -11.75 8.93 24.45
N THR A 34 -11.70 7.98 25.39
CA THR A 34 -12.41 8.07 26.67
C THR A 34 -11.97 9.29 27.47
N ILE A 35 -12.87 9.80 28.33
CA ILE A 35 -12.67 11.05 29.06
C ILE A 35 -12.00 10.77 30.41
N ILE A 36 -10.94 11.50 30.71
CA ILE A 36 -10.36 11.59 32.06
C ILE A 36 -11.07 12.70 32.83
N ASN A 37 -11.41 12.44 34.09
CA ASN A 37 -12.15 13.39 34.92
C ASN A 37 -11.80 13.21 36.41
N GLY A 38 -11.26 14.26 37.02
CA GLY A 38 -10.97 14.34 38.45
C GLY A 38 -10.76 15.77 38.91
N THR A 39 -10.31 15.98 40.14
CA THR A 39 -10.03 17.34 40.63
C THR A 39 -8.71 17.92 40.11
N ASP A 40 -7.71 17.07 39.95
CA ASP A 40 -6.36 17.39 39.46
C ASP A 40 -5.63 16.08 39.08
N PHE A 41 -4.37 16.18 38.66
CA PHE A 41 -3.55 15.01 38.35
C PHE A 41 -3.32 14.06 39.54
N ALA A 42 -3.31 14.56 40.78
CA ALA A 42 -3.15 13.70 41.95
C ALA A 42 -4.38 12.80 42.18
N ASP A 43 -5.58 13.30 41.84
CA ASP A 43 -6.82 12.52 41.87
C ASP A 43 -6.85 11.48 40.73
N VAL A 44 -6.59 11.91 39.48
CA VAL A 44 -6.75 11.02 38.31
C VAL A 44 -5.65 9.96 38.20
N LEU A 45 -4.43 10.22 38.71
CA LEU A 45 -3.33 9.25 38.75
C LEU A 45 -3.33 8.41 40.04
N SER A 46 -4.37 8.50 40.88
CA SER A 46 -4.42 7.78 42.16
C SER A 46 -4.38 6.25 42.03
N SER A 47 -4.70 5.72 40.83
CA SER A 47 -4.75 4.30 40.53
C SER A 47 -3.56 3.78 39.70
N GLY A 48 -2.62 4.65 39.31
CA GLY A 48 -1.51 4.30 38.43
C GLY A 48 -1.33 5.33 37.32
N ASP A 49 -0.54 4.97 36.32
CA ASP A 49 -0.41 5.74 35.09
C ASP A 49 -1.77 5.80 34.36
N ILE A 50 -1.96 6.83 33.55
CA ILE A 50 -3.10 6.89 32.62
C ILE A 50 -2.56 6.48 31.26
N GLU A 51 -3.06 5.37 30.72
CA GLU A 51 -2.67 4.86 29.41
C GLU A 51 -3.85 4.95 28.44
N PHE A 52 -3.57 5.50 27.27
CA PHE A 52 -4.44 5.45 26.10
C PHE A 52 -3.86 4.46 25.09
N ASN A 53 -4.73 3.59 24.58
CA ASN A 53 -4.46 2.61 23.55
C ASN A 53 -5.76 2.36 22.76
N THR A 54 -5.74 1.48 21.76
CA THR A 54 -6.89 1.20 20.87
C THR A 54 -8.17 0.82 21.61
N THR A 55 -8.08 0.23 22.81
CA THR A 55 -9.27 -0.15 23.60
C THR A 55 -10.05 1.04 24.16
N ASN A 56 -9.40 2.20 24.30
CA ASN A 56 -9.99 3.39 24.94
C ASN A 56 -9.77 4.68 24.14
N PHE A 57 -9.10 4.59 22.99
CA PHE A 57 -8.88 5.68 22.06
C PHE A 57 -8.96 5.18 20.62
N ALA A 58 -10.15 5.34 20.01
CA ALA A 58 -10.43 4.93 18.63
C ALA A 58 -9.74 5.79 17.56
N GLY A 59 -8.89 6.74 17.97
CA GLY A 59 -8.07 7.51 17.05
C GLY A 59 -6.89 6.69 16.55
N PHE A 60 -6.29 5.86 17.41
CA PHE A 60 -5.17 4.99 17.03
C PHE A 60 -5.60 3.90 16.05
N TRP A 61 -4.66 3.53 15.17
CA TRP A 61 -4.88 2.45 14.23
C TRP A 61 -5.08 1.11 14.96
N TYR A 62 -6.04 0.32 14.48
CA TYR A 62 -6.36 -1.01 14.96
C TYR A 62 -6.83 -1.86 13.80
N ASP A 63 -6.23 -3.04 13.64
CA ASP A 63 -6.72 -4.08 12.75
C ASP A 63 -7.68 -5.01 13.51
N ILE A 64 -8.89 -5.20 12.98
CA ILE A 64 -9.93 -6.00 13.65
C ILE A 64 -9.79 -7.51 13.38
N ASP A 65 -9.23 -7.88 12.24
CA ASP A 65 -9.14 -9.26 11.81
C ASP A 65 -7.89 -9.91 12.43
N GLU A 66 -6.78 -9.17 12.43
CA GLU A 66 -5.50 -9.63 12.99
C GLU A 66 -5.27 -9.23 14.47
N ASP A 67 -6.18 -8.45 15.07
CA ASP A 67 -6.07 -7.92 16.44
C ASP A 67 -4.77 -7.11 16.66
N LEU A 68 -4.32 -6.38 15.62
CA LEU A 68 -3.08 -5.63 15.63
C LEU A 68 -3.28 -4.17 16.07
N SER A 69 -2.30 -3.67 16.82
CA SER A 69 -2.16 -2.26 17.18
C SER A 69 -0.73 -1.94 17.56
N SER A 70 -0.32 -0.69 17.36
CA SER A 70 1.08 -0.27 17.57
C SER A 70 1.24 0.88 18.55
N GLU A 71 0.19 1.65 18.83
CA GLU A 71 0.30 2.96 19.48
C GLU A 71 -0.16 2.95 20.94
N THR A 72 0.59 3.63 21.81
CA THR A 72 0.19 3.94 23.17
C THR A 72 0.59 5.37 23.57
N LEU A 73 -0.24 6.02 24.39
CA LEU A 73 0.06 7.30 25.03
C LEU A 73 -0.10 7.14 26.54
N THR A 74 0.96 7.40 27.30
CA THR A 74 0.98 7.25 28.75
C THR A 74 1.27 8.57 29.45
N ILE A 75 0.45 8.95 30.43
CA ILE A 75 0.77 10.00 31.40
C ILE A 75 1.25 9.32 32.68
N VAL A 76 2.51 9.57 33.03
CA VAL A 76 3.18 8.83 34.12
C VAL A 76 2.73 9.32 35.50
N ASN A 77 2.57 8.39 36.42
CA ASN A 77 2.22 8.64 37.82
C ASN A 77 3.46 9.06 38.61
N ASN A 78 3.92 10.28 38.33
CA ASN A 78 5.04 10.87 39.02
C ASN A 78 4.72 12.31 39.45
N SER A 79 4.27 12.44 40.70
CA SER A 79 3.88 13.73 41.30
C SER A 79 4.96 14.83 41.31
N ALA A 80 6.22 14.50 41.01
CA ALA A 80 7.30 15.48 40.88
C ALA A 80 7.28 16.21 39.52
N ILE A 81 6.74 15.56 38.48
CA ILE A 81 6.68 16.09 37.10
C ILE A 81 5.24 16.31 36.64
N VAL A 82 4.30 15.44 37.00
CA VAL A 82 2.87 15.62 36.71
C VAL A 82 2.14 16.06 37.97
N SER A 83 1.65 17.31 37.99
CA SER A 83 0.99 17.87 39.18
C SER A 83 0.03 19.02 38.85
N GLY A 84 -1.02 19.17 39.67
CA GLY A 84 -2.07 20.16 39.41
C GLY A 84 -2.76 19.88 38.08
N GLU A 85 -2.60 20.80 37.13
CA GLU A 85 -3.11 20.72 35.75
C GLU A 85 -1.95 20.72 34.73
N ALA A 86 -0.73 20.39 35.15
CA ALA A 86 0.45 20.41 34.30
C ALA A 86 1.12 19.04 34.23
N ILE A 87 1.50 18.66 33.01
CA ILE A 87 2.40 17.56 32.69
C ILE A 87 3.76 18.22 32.45
N GLY A 88 4.68 18.10 33.40
CA GLY A 88 6.06 18.55 33.21
C GLY A 88 6.80 17.70 32.17
N GLU A 89 7.99 18.13 31.78
CA GLU A 89 8.94 17.37 30.94
C GLU A 89 9.03 15.90 31.41
N ASP A 90 9.08 14.98 30.45
CA ASP A 90 9.05 13.51 30.64
C ASP A 90 7.76 12.96 31.30
N GLY A 91 6.74 13.79 31.46
CA GLY A 91 5.47 13.45 32.11
C GLY A 91 4.47 12.70 31.22
N LEU A 92 4.69 12.70 29.92
CA LEU A 92 3.89 12.06 28.89
C LEU A 92 4.83 11.32 27.94
N VAL A 93 4.50 10.06 27.67
CA VAL A 93 5.27 9.13 26.85
C VAL A 93 4.38 8.62 25.74
N TYR A 94 4.82 8.74 24.49
CA TYR A 94 4.19 8.15 23.34
C TYR A 94 5.07 7.03 22.81
N ASN A 95 4.50 5.84 22.57
CA ASN A 95 5.19 4.74 21.93
C ASN A 95 4.45 4.30 20.68
N ALA A 96 5.20 4.06 19.62
CA ALA A 96 4.77 3.34 18.43
C ALA A 96 5.68 2.12 18.24
N THR A 97 5.13 0.92 18.26
CA THR A 97 5.89 -0.34 18.15
C THR A 97 5.53 -1.06 16.86
N ILE A 98 6.55 -1.55 16.13
CA ILE A 98 6.36 -2.37 14.94
C ILE A 98 5.57 -3.63 15.32
N VAL A 99 4.58 -3.94 14.50
CA VAL A 99 3.87 -5.23 14.48
C VAL A 99 4.06 -5.87 13.10
N GLN A 100 3.83 -7.18 13.00
CA GLN A 100 3.90 -7.92 11.75
C GLN A 100 2.48 -8.18 11.25
N ASN A 101 2.21 -7.83 9.99
CA ASN A 101 0.92 -8.05 9.34
C ASN A 101 1.08 -9.13 8.27
N GLU A 102 0.14 -10.07 8.18
CA GLU A 102 0.11 -11.03 7.07
C GLU A 102 -0.14 -10.27 5.75
N TYR A 103 0.51 -10.70 4.67
CA TYR A 103 0.16 -10.21 3.34
C TYR A 103 -1.26 -10.68 2.99
N GLU A 104 -2.04 -9.86 2.31
CA GLU A 104 -3.37 -10.30 1.83
C GLU A 104 -3.21 -11.37 0.74
N GLY A 105 -2.21 -11.22 -0.14
CA GLY A 105 -1.87 -12.21 -1.16
C GLY A 105 -1.13 -13.45 -0.62
N ASP A 106 -1.44 -14.64 -1.17
CA ASP A 106 -0.79 -15.92 -0.84
C ASP A 106 0.60 -16.06 -1.49
N PHE A 107 1.50 -15.12 -1.19
CA PHE A 107 2.84 -15.08 -1.75
C PHE A 107 3.71 -16.25 -1.28
N ALA A 108 4.72 -16.58 -2.08
CA ALA A 108 5.82 -17.41 -1.62
C ALA A 108 6.55 -16.72 -0.45
N GLY A 109 7.02 -17.52 0.51
CA GLY A 109 7.74 -16.97 1.66
C GLY A 109 9.03 -16.28 1.26
N GLU A 110 9.32 -15.17 1.92
CA GLU A 110 10.51 -14.37 1.68
C GLU A 110 11.79 -15.19 1.89
N THR A 111 12.78 -15.01 1.00
CA THR A 111 13.96 -15.87 0.94
C THR A 111 14.96 -15.63 2.06
N ASP A 112 15.03 -14.39 2.56
CA ASP A 112 16.04 -13.95 3.52
C ASP A 112 15.50 -13.75 4.94
N VAL A 113 14.18 -13.87 5.11
CA VAL A 113 13.51 -13.88 6.41
C VAL A 113 13.31 -15.32 6.89
N THR A 114 13.66 -15.59 8.15
CA THR A 114 13.52 -16.93 8.73
C THR A 114 12.51 -16.93 9.86
N GLY A 115 11.56 -17.86 9.83
CA GLY A 115 10.62 -18.07 10.93
C GLY A 115 9.19 -17.85 10.47
N ASP A 116 8.34 -17.39 11.39
CA ASP A 116 6.93 -17.11 11.13
C ASP A 116 6.76 -15.76 10.40
N ASP A 117 7.78 -14.90 10.38
CA ASP A 117 7.73 -13.55 9.79
C ASP A 117 7.95 -13.53 8.26
N ASN A 118 8.26 -14.68 7.64
CA ASN A 118 8.57 -14.70 6.19
C ASN A 118 7.32 -14.65 5.29
N MET A 119 6.14 -14.54 5.89
CA MET A 119 4.83 -14.38 5.24
C MET A 119 4.16 -13.08 5.72
N THR A 120 4.90 -12.19 6.36
CA THR A 120 4.39 -10.95 6.92
C THR A 120 5.24 -9.77 6.48
N TYR A 121 4.73 -8.57 6.65
CA TYR A 121 5.49 -7.33 6.52
C TYR A 121 5.35 -6.47 7.78
N PRO A 122 6.35 -5.62 8.09
CA PRO A 122 6.28 -4.76 9.26
C PRO A 122 5.27 -3.63 9.05
N LEU A 123 4.51 -3.31 10.08
CA LEU A 123 3.52 -2.25 10.09
C LEU A 123 3.62 -1.45 11.39
N ILE A 124 3.47 -0.12 11.29
CA ILE A 124 3.52 0.78 12.45
C ILE A 124 2.54 1.94 12.25
N GLY A 125 1.72 2.17 13.27
CA GLY A 125 0.94 3.41 13.42
C GLY A 125 1.81 4.51 14.06
N LEU A 126 1.82 5.69 13.46
CA LEU A 126 2.48 6.89 13.95
C LEU A 126 1.49 8.07 13.92
N PHE A 127 1.10 8.56 15.10
CA PHE A 127 0.11 9.64 15.24
C PHE A 127 -1.20 9.34 14.51
N ALA A 128 -1.64 8.08 14.63
CA ALA A 128 -2.79 7.47 13.98
C ALA A 128 -2.69 7.22 12.47
N ASP A 129 -1.55 7.50 11.82
CA ASP A 129 -1.33 7.15 10.41
C ASP A 129 -0.54 5.86 10.26
N LYS A 130 -0.92 5.03 9.28
CA LYS A 130 -0.27 3.75 8.97
C LYS A 130 0.99 3.96 8.13
N TYR A 131 2.07 3.27 8.50
CA TYR A 131 3.32 3.20 7.76
C TYR A 131 3.89 1.78 7.76
N VAL A 132 4.73 1.50 6.77
CA VAL A 132 5.55 0.29 6.66
C VAL A 132 7.00 0.69 6.97
N PRO A 133 7.60 0.18 8.05
CA PRO A 133 9.05 0.27 8.27
C PRO A 133 9.82 -0.42 7.14
N THR A 134 10.98 0.13 6.77
CA THR A 134 11.84 -0.50 5.75
C THR A 134 12.67 -1.67 6.29
N ALA A 135 12.58 -1.95 7.60
CA ALA A 135 13.17 -3.11 8.26
C ALA A 135 12.26 -3.63 9.40
N ASP A 136 12.29 -4.94 9.65
CA ASP A 136 11.42 -5.60 10.64
C ASP A 136 11.66 -5.18 12.10
N ASP A 137 12.89 -4.78 12.42
CA ASP A 137 13.32 -4.47 13.78
C ASP A 137 13.82 -3.03 13.97
N ASP A 138 13.61 -2.17 12.96
CA ASP A 138 14.00 -0.76 12.99
C ASP A 138 12.89 0.15 12.42
N ALA A 139 12.35 1.03 13.28
CA ALA A 139 11.30 1.98 12.95
C ALA A 139 11.86 3.37 12.55
N GLY A 140 13.15 3.48 12.25
CA GLY A 140 13.79 4.75 11.89
C GLY A 140 13.50 5.23 10.47
N GLU A 141 13.08 4.34 9.58
CA GLU A 141 12.76 4.67 8.19
C GLU A 141 11.40 4.08 7.84
N LEU A 142 10.43 4.95 7.59
CA LEU A 142 9.03 4.58 7.37
C LEU A 142 8.57 5.02 5.97
N VAL A 143 7.80 4.19 5.29
CA VAL A 143 7.18 4.50 3.99
C VAL A 143 5.67 4.23 4.04
N LYS A 144 4.92 4.73 3.06
CA LYS A 144 3.47 4.46 2.99
C LYS A 144 3.22 3.12 2.32
N LEU A 145 2.27 2.35 2.87
CA LEU A 145 1.65 1.25 2.14
C LEU A 145 0.79 1.83 1.02
N LEU A 146 1.03 1.40 -0.21
CA LEU A 146 0.24 1.84 -1.37
C LEU A 146 -0.85 0.81 -1.68
N LEU A 147 -0.50 -0.47 -1.71
CA LEU A 147 -1.39 -1.55 -2.09
C LEU A 147 -1.07 -2.81 -1.27
N ASP A 148 -2.11 -3.48 -0.78
CA ASP A 148 -2.08 -4.85 -0.28
C ASP A 148 -3.45 -5.47 -0.61
N THR A 149 -3.49 -6.52 -1.42
CA THR A 149 -4.74 -7.13 -1.89
C THR A 149 -4.52 -8.55 -2.41
N ASP A 150 -5.51 -9.42 -2.23
CA ASP A 150 -5.64 -10.75 -2.86
C ASP A 150 -6.46 -10.72 -4.17
N ASP A 151 -6.84 -9.54 -4.65
CA ASP A 151 -7.70 -9.38 -5.81
C ASP A 151 -7.12 -10.05 -7.07
N LYS A 152 -8.01 -10.68 -7.84
CA LYS A 152 -7.68 -11.39 -9.07
C LYS A 152 -7.81 -10.50 -10.31
N TYR A 153 -6.73 -10.36 -11.08
CA TYR A 153 -6.68 -9.63 -12.34
C TYR A 153 -6.26 -10.51 -13.51
N THR A 154 -6.88 -10.30 -14.67
CA THR A 154 -6.48 -10.95 -15.93
C THR A 154 -5.89 -9.91 -16.89
N LEU A 155 -4.60 -10.03 -17.16
CA LEU A 155 -3.82 -9.13 -18.00
C LEU A 155 -3.70 -9.69 -19.40
N ARG A 156 -4.21 -8.95 -20.39
CA ARG A 156 -3.89 -9.23 -21.79
C ARG A 156 -2.51 -8.69 -22.13
N THR A 157 -1.68 -9.48 -22.82
CA THR A 157 -0.31 -9.06 -23.14
C THR A 157 -0.26 -7.69 -23.82
N GLY A 158 0.67 -6.86 -23.35
CA GLY A 158 0.86 -5.46 -23.77
C GLY A 158 -0.19 -4.46 -23.24
N SER A 159 -1.10 -4.89 -22.37
CA SER A 159 -2.03 -3.99 -21.66
C SER A 159 -1.54 -3.78 -20.22
N ALA A 160 -1.60 -2.54 -19.75
CA ALA A 160 -1.23 -2.18 -18.39
C ALA A 160 -2.43 -2.32 -17.44
N LEU A 161 -2.17 -2.86 -16.26
CA LEU A 161 -3.01 -2.70 -15.07
C LEU A 161 -2.53 -1.48 -14.31
N GLU A 162 -3.38 -0.46 -14.24
CA GLU A 162 -3.12 0.75 -13.47
C GLU A 162 -3.20 0.44 -11.97
N LEU A 163 -2.15 0.80 -11.23
CA LEU A 163 -2.06 0.70 -9.79
C LEU A 163 -2.01 2.10 -9.17
N VAL A 164 -2.16 2.17 -7.85
CA VAL A 164 -2.05 3.42 -7.09
C VAL A 164 -0.65 4.04 -7.24
N GLY A 165 -0.53 5.36 -7.04
CA GLY A 165 0.77 6.05 -7.04
C GLY A 165 1.42 6.18 -8.42
N GLY A 166 0.66 5.96 -9.51
CA GLY A 166 1.15 6.04 -10.89
C GLY A 166 1.91 4.79 -11.35
N TYR A 167 1.90 3.72 -10.55
CA TYR A 167 2.47 2.44 -10.94
C TYR A 167 1.57 1.71 -11.96
N GLU A 168 2.18 0.94 -12.84
CA GLU A 168 1.50 0.14 -13.86
C GLU A 168 2.21 -1.22 -13.96
N LEU A 169 1.43 -2.30 -13.92
CA LEU A 169 1.91 -3.68 -14.14
C LEU A 169 1.51 -4.17 -15.52
N THR A 170 2.47 -4.65 -16.31
CA THR A 170 2.22 -5.12 -17.68
C THR A 170 2.79 -6.52 -17.92
N ALA A 171 1.94 -7.45 -18.37
CA ALA A 171 2.42 -8.69 -18.98
C ALA A 171 2.94 -8.38 -20.39
N LYS A 172 4.26 -8.37 -20.60
CA LYS A 172 4.88 -7.99 -21.89
C LYS A 172 4.69 -9.09 -22.93
N GLN A 173 5.08 -10.31 -22.58
CA GLN A 173 5.06 -11.48 -23.46
C GLN A 173 4.85 -12.75 -22.65
N ILE A 174 4.32 -13.77 -23.31
CA ILE A 174 4.23 -15.13 -22.81
C ILE A 174 4.95 -16.02 -23.81
N ASP A 175 5.72 -16.99 -23.30
CA ASP A 175 6.51 -17.88 -24.13
C ASP A 175 5.63 -18.82 -24.99
N VAL A 176 6.29 -19.58 -25.87
CA VAL A 176 5.56 -20.41 -26.84
C VAL A 176 4.86 -21.58 -26.16
N GLU A 177 5.52 -22.13 -25.13
CA GLU A 177 5.04 -23.21 -24.29
C GLU A 177 3.83 -22.77 -23.44
N GLY A 178 3.74 -21.48 -23.09
CA GLY A 178 2.68 -20.94 -22.27
C GLY A 178 2.85 -21.33 -20.80
N ASP A 179 4.09 -21.33 -20.32
CA ASP A 179 4.44 -21.56 -18.91
C ASP A 179 5.41 -20.50 -18.36
N LYS A 180 5.79 -19.50 -19.17
CA LYS A 180 6.56 -18.33 -18.73
C LYS A 180 5.94 -17.03 -19.16
N VAL A 181 5.97 -16.05 -18.27
CA VAL A 181 5.53 -14.67 -18.55
C VAL A 181 6.65 -13.68 -18.24
N TRP A 182 6.88 -12.77 -19.17
CA TRP A 182 7.72 -11.60 -18.96
C TRP A 182 6.86 -10.44 -18.46
N MET A 183 7.04 -10.06 -17.20
CA MET A 183 6.32 -9.00 -16.51
C MET A 183 7.18 -7.74 -16.43
N GLU A 184 6.55 -6.56 -16.46
CA GLU A 184 7.20 -5.25 -16.31
C GLU A 184 6.40 -4.40 -15.32
N LEU A 185 7.09 -3.82 -14.35
CA LEU A 185 6.61 -2.77 -13.47
C LEU A 185 7.12 -1.42 -14.00
N SER A 186 6.24 -0.44 -14.06
CA SER A 186 6.57 0.92 -14.48
C SER A 186 5.87 1.94 -13.59
N LYS A 187 6.38 3.17 -13.55
CA LYS A 187 5.79 4.29 -12.81
C LYS A 187 5.78 5.54 -13.68
N ASP A 188 4.62 6.19 -13.82
CA ASP A 188 4.43 7.38 -14.65
C ASP A 188 4.91 7.19 -16.11
N GLY A 189 4.83 5.96 -16.63
CA GLY A 189 5.31 5.56 -17.95
C GLY A 189 6.82 5.40 -18.08
N GLU A 190 7.58 5.51 -16.99
CA GLU A 190 9.00 5.18 -16.92
C GLU A 190 9.21 3.75 -16.39
N PHE A 191 10.18 3.04 -16.96
CA PHE A 191 10.53 1.68 -16.57
C PHE A 191 11.07 1.65 -15.13
N VAL A 192 10.60 0.71 -14.32
CA VAL A 192 11.10 0.43 -12.96
C VAL A 192 11.91 -0.86 -12.97
N GLU A 193 11.27 -1.99 -13.25
CA GLU A 193 11.90 -3.33 -13.26
C GLU A 193 11.11 -4.32 -14.14
N ASP A 194 11.77 -5.37 -14.62
CA ASP A 194 11.14 -6.49 -15.32
C ASP A 194 11.69 -7.86 -14.89
N GLU A 195 10.87 -8.90 -14.98
CA GLU A 195 11.26 -10.25 -14.62
C GLU A 195 10.58 -11.30 -15.52
N VAL A 196 11.23 -12.44 -15.73
CA VAL A 196 10.65 -13.59 -16.44
C VAL A 196 10.27 -14.65 -15.41
N ILE A 197 8.97 -14.78 -15.17
CA ILE A 197 8.40 -15.69 -14.17
C ILE A 197 8.06 -17.01 -14.85
N ASP A 198 8.51 -18.12 -14.25
CA ASP A 198 8.22 -19.49 -14.68
C ASP A 198 7.14 -20.10 -13.76
N VAL A 199 5.97 -20.42 -14.34
CA VAL A 199 4.81 -21.00 -13.63
C VAL A 199 4.63 -22.50 -13.93
N THR A 200 5.67 -23.17 -14.45
CA THR A 200 5.62 -24.60 -14.79
C THR A 200 5.28 -25.48 -13.58
N ASP A 201 5.81 -25.13 -12.41
CA ASP A 201 5.64 -25.89 -11.17
C ASP A 201 4.43 -25.41 -10.33
N GLY A 202 3.66 -24.42 -10.82
CA GLY A 202 2.52 -23.82 -10.15
C GLY A 202 2.59 -22.30 -10.11
N GLU A 203 1.82 -21.71 -9.20
CA GLU A 203 1.82 -20.27 -8.93
C GLU A 203 3.21 -19.81 -8.49
N ALA A 204 3.60 -18.60 -8.89
CA ALA A 204 4.92 -18.07 -8.62
C ALA A 204 4.84 -16.60 -8.21
N THR A 205 5.62 -16.24 -7.19
CA THR A 205 5.75 -14.86 -6.73
C THR A 205 6.94 -14.20 -7.40
N TRP A 206 6.74 -12.99 -7.87
CA TRP A 206 7.81 -12.06 -8.21
C TRP A 206 7.93 -11.03 -7.09
N ASP A 207 9.09 -11.06 -6.40
CA ASP A 207 9.51 -10.05 -5.44
C ASP A 207 10.50 -9.10 -6.12
N TYR A 208 10.29 -7.80 -5.96
CA TYR A 208 11.22 -6.76 -6.37
C TYR A 208 11.77 -6.06 -5.14
N ASP A 209 13.06 -6.24 -4.90
CA ASP A 209 13.82 -5.64 -3.81
C ASP A 209 14.82 -4.58 -4.29
N VAL A 210 14.98 -3.52 -3.49
CA VAL A 210 15.95 -2.43 -3.72
C VAL A 210 16.51 -1.90 -2.40
N ASP A 211 17.61 -1.16 -2.48
CA ASP A 211 18.08 -0.35 -1.34
C ASP A 211 17.11 0.84 -1.12
N VAL A 212 16.56 0.96 0.09
CA VAL A 212 15.64 2.04 0.49
C VAL A 212 16.19 2.73 1.72
N GLY A 213 16.57 3.99 1.57
CA GLY A 213 17.21 4.75 2.65
C GLY A 213 18.57 4.14 2.99
N ASP A 214 18.77 3.79 4.26
CA ASP A 214 19.95 3.08 4.76
C ASP A 214 19.75 1.55 4.84
N GLN A 215 18.56 1.03 4.52
CA GLN A 215 18.29 -0.41 4.43
C GLN A 215 18.58 -0.96 3.03
N SER A 216 19.09 -2.19 3.00
CA SER A 216 19.35 -2.93 1.76
C SER A 216 18.36 -4.07 1.56
N ASP A 217 18.16 -4.47 0.30
CA ASP A 217 17.33 -5.63 -0.07
C ASP A 217 15.89 -5.54 0.49
N VAL A 218 15.32 -4.33 0.51
CA VAL A 218 13.94 -4.10 0.97
C VAL A 218 13.00 -4.49 -0.16
N ILE A 219 12.10 -5.44 0.07
CA ILE A 219 11.05 -5.78 -0.88
C ILE A 219 10.10 -4.58 -0.97
N VAL A 220 9.95 -4.03 -2.17
CA VAL A 220 9.09 -2.85 -2.41
C VAL A 220 7.86 -3.17 -3.25
N PHE A 221 7.86 -4.32 -3.93
CA PHE A 221 6.74 -4.80 -4.73
C PHE A 221 6.71 -6.32 -4.74
N ARG A 222 5.51 -6.88 -4.60
CA ARG A 222 5.23 -8.31 -4.74
C ARG A 222 4.03 -8.53 -5.65
N VAL A 223 4.10 -9.54 -6.50
CA VAL A 223 2.96 -10.02 -7.28
C VAL A 223 2.95 -11.53 -7.37
N LEU A 224 1.77 -12.13 -7.16
CA LEU A 224 1.54 -13.55 -7.34
C LEU A 224 0.96 -13.78 -8.73
N ILE A 225 1.70 -14.51 -9.57
CA ILE A 225 1.25 -14.95 -10.88
C ILE A 225 0.69 -16.36 -10.71
N THR A 226 -0.61 -16.53 -10.92
CA THR A 226 -1.29 -17.82 -10.70
C THR A 226 -1.41 -18.66 -11.97
N ASP A 227 -1.64 -18.01 -13.12
CA ASP A 227 -1.80 -18.70 -14.40
C ASP A 227 -1.28 -17.87 -15.57
N VAL A 228 -0.83 -18.56 -16.62
CA VAL A 228 -0.56 -17.94 -17.93
C VAL A 228 -1.26 -18.75 -19.01
N PHE A 229 -1.77 -18.06 -20.04
CA PHE A 229 -2.50 -18.66 -21.13
C PHE A 229 -2.01 -18.14 -22.48
N GLN A 230 -1.50 -19.06 -23.29
CA GLN A 230 -1.06 -18.76 -24.65
C GLN A 230 -2.15 -19.15 -25.66
N GLY A 231 -2.96 -18.18 -26.09
CA GLY A 231 -3.99 -18.37 -27.10
C GLY A 231 -3.51 -18.08 -28.52
N GLN A 232 -4.29 -18.50 -29.53
CA GLN A 232 -3.98 -18.22 -30.95
C GLN A 232 -4.14 -16.74 -31.32
N VAL A 233 -4.90 -15.98 -30.53
CA VAL A 233 -5.25 -14.58 -30.80
C VAL A 233 -4.82 -13.69 -29.65
N ASP A 234 -5.06 -14.13 -28.42
CA ASP A 234 -4.74 -13.41 -27.20
C ASP A 234 -3.92 -14.28 -26.28
N SER A 235 -2.91 -13.68 -25.66
CA SER A 235 -2.16 -14.26 -24.55
C SER A 235 -2.52 -13.50 -23.28
N LEU A 236 -2.76 -14.23 -22.19
CA LEU A 236 -3.24 -13.69 -20.93
C LEU A 236 -2.35 -14.15 -19.78
N ALA A 237 -2.06 -13.27 -18.83
CA ALA A 237 -1.50 -13.62 -17.53
C ALA A 237 -2.56 -13.35 -16.45
N VAL A 238 -2.58 -14.16 -15.41
CA VAL A 238 -3.47 -14.01 -14.26
C VAL A 238 -2.62 -13.73 -13.05
N VAL A 239 -2.95 -12.66 -12.33
CA VAL A 239 -2.34 -12.30 -11.05
C VAL A 239 -3.41 -12.26 -9.97
N GLU A 240 -3.08 -12.65 -8.76
CA GLU A 240 -4.02 -12.77 -7.63
C GLU A 240 -3.23 -12.55 -6.35
N GLY A 241 -3.09 -11.30 -5.92
CA GLY A 241 -2.09 -10.91 -4.93
C GLY A 241 -1.17 -9.81 -5.44
N LEU A 242 -1.28 -8.61 -4.87
CA LEU A 242 -0.41 -7.47 -5.13
C LEU A 242 -0.07 -6.74 -3.83
N TRP A 243 1.22 -6.48 -3.62
CA TRP A 243 1.69 -5.66 -2.51
C TRP A 243 2.70 -4.62 -3.01
N LEU A 244 2.58 -3.38 -2.56
CA LEU A 244 3.37 -2.25 -3.03
C LEU A 244 3.50 -1.16 -1.96
N ILE A 245 4.70 -0.62 -1.79
CA ILE A 245 4.98 0.51 -0.89
C ILE A 245 5.57 1.70 -1.65
N ASP A 246 5.41 2.90 -1.08
CA ASP A 246 5.96 4.15 -1.63
C ASP A 246 7.43 4.33 -1.24
N TYR A 247 8.29 3.43 -1.73
CA TYR A 247 9.71 3.37 -1.36
C TYR A 247 10.54 4.60 -1.75
N GLU A 248 9.98 5.50 -2.57
CA GLU A 248 10.65 6.76 -2.96
C GLU A 248 10.44 7.88 -1.92
N ASN A 249 9.44 7.77 -1.03
CA ASN A 249 9.08 8.78 -0.06
C ASN A 249 9.25 8.27 1.37
N ILE A 250 10.48 8.39 1.86
CA ILE A 250 10.89 7.92 3.20
C ILE A 250 10.66 9.03 4.23
N LEU A 251 9.97 8.69 5.32
CA LEU A 251 9.95 9.43 6.57
C LEU A 251 11.06 8.88 7.46
N GLU A 252 12.13 9.66 7.61
CA GLU A 252 13.25 9.35 8.49
C GLU A 252 12.97 9.90 9.89
N ILE A 253 13.22 9.09 10.92
CA ILE A 253 12.99 9.39 12.34
C ILE A 253 14.26 9.08 13.10
N GLU A 254 14.88 10.11 13.65
CA GLU A 254 16.10 10.01 14.45
C GLU A 254 15.86 10.42 15.91
N SER A 255 16.77 9.99 16.79
CA SER A 255 16.76 10.47 18.18
C SER A 255 16.98 11.98 18.23
N SER A 256 16.22 12.67 19.07
CA SER A 256 16.13 14.13 19.21
C SER A 256 15.31 14.85 18.13
N ASP A 257 14.64 14.14 17.22
CA ASP A 257 13.64 14.76 16.35
C ASP A 257 12.44 15.24 17.17
N GLU A 258 11.86 16.38 16.76
CA GLU A 258 10.73 17.02 17.45
C GLU A 258 9.47 16.95 16.59
N PHE A 259 8.40 16.38 17.14
CA PHE A 259 7.05 16.36 16.59
C PHE A 259 6.13 17.15 17.52
N GLY A 260 5.91 18.43 17.21
CA GLY A 260 5.11 19.33 18.06
C GLY A 260 5.73 19.51 19.45
N GLU A 261 5.04 19.01 20.48
CA GLU A 261 5.48 19.02 21.88
C GLU A 261 6.23 17.74 22.27
N LEU A 262 6.33 16.75 21.37
CA LEU A 262 7.02 15.48 21.58
C LEU A 262 8.43 15.51 20.98
N GLU A 263 9.39 14.88 21.66
CA GLU A 263 10.76 14.68 21.22
C GLU A 263 11.09 13.19 21.26
N VAL A 264 11.73 12.69 20.21
CA VAL A 264 12.16 11.29 20.08
C VAL A 264 13.33 11.02 21.01
N ASP A 265 13.17 10.10 21.96
CA ASP A 265 14.24 9.67 22.86
C ASP A 265 15.02 8.48 22.28
N SER A 266 14.32 7.51 21.70
CA SER A 266 14.95 6.34 21.09
C SER A 266 14.15 5.77 19.94
N VAL A 267 14.90 5.18 19.00
CA VAL A 267 14.41 4.49 17.82
C VAL A 267 15.06 3.10 17.79
N SER A 268 14.20 2.11 17.58
CA SER A 268 14.49 0.67 17.45
C SER A 268 13.25 0.06 16.80
N ASN A 269 12.86 -1.17 17.12
CA ASN A 269 11.53 -1.68 16.77
C ASN A 269 10.38 -0.93 17.48
N THR A 270 10.69 0.04 18.35
CA THR A 270 9.75 0.97 18.95
C THR A 270 10.33 2.38 18.88
N ILE A 271 9.52 3.33 18.43
CA ILE A 271 9.76 4.76 18.56
C ILE A 271 9.20 5.19 19.91
N THR A 272 10.08 5.69 20.79
CA THR A 272 9.67 6.25 22.09
C THR A 272 9.87 7.76 22.07
N MET A 273 8.81 8.50 22.36
CA MET A 273 8.83 9.95 22.44
C MET A 273 8.36 10.44 23.81
N TYR A 274 8.93 11.55 24.28
CA TYR A 274 8.54 12.23 25.51
C TYR A 274 8.15 13.67 25.21
N ASN A 275 7.32 14.26 26.06
CA ASN A 275 7.10 15.69 25.97
C ASN A 275 8.36 16.48 26.39
N SER A 276 8.93 17.28 25.49
CA SER A 276 10.15 18.07 25.74
C SER A 276 9.90 19.26 26.66
N GLY A 277 8.65 19.74 26.71
CA GLY A 277 8.21 20.90 27.48
C GLY A 277 7.12 20.59 28.49
N THR A 278 6.73 21.59 29.28
CA THR A 278 5.56 21.47 30.17
C THR A 278 4.27 21.68 29.39
N ILE A 279 3.40 20.67 29.35
CA ILE A 279 2.05 20.75 28.77
C ILE A 279 1.07 21.18 29.86
N SER A 280 0.35 22.29 29.64
CA SER A 280 -0.58 22.85 30.63
C SER A 280 -2.04 22.68 30.21
N LEU A 281 -2.76 21.83 30.94
CA LEU A 281 -4.16 21.48 30.69
C LEU A 281 -5.12 22.47 31.36
N THR A 282 -4.87 23.77 31.19
CA THR A 282 -5.80 24.82 31.65
C THR A 282 -7.15 24.69 30.95
N SER A 283 -8.21 25.18 31.59
CA SER A 283 -9.59 25.11 31.08
C SER A 283 -9.77 25.73 29.70
N ASP A 284 -10.63 25.12 28.87
CA ASP A 284 -11.04 25.61 27.55
C ASP A 284 -9.88 25.73 26.56
N LYS A 285 -9.12 24.63 26.40
CA LYS A 285 -7.95 24.55 25.51
C LYS A 285 -8.04 23.35 24.58
N GLU A 286 -7.56 23.60 23.37
CA GLU A 286 -7.05 22.59 22.46
C GLU A 286 -5.53 22.78 22.42
N ILE A 287 -4.81 21.68 22.58
CA ILE A 287 -3.35 21.65 22.71
C ILE A 287 -2.87 20.61 21.70
N GLU A 288 -2.04 21.04 20.77
CA GLU A 288 -1.38 20.15 19.82
C GLU A 288 -0.25 19.40 20.52
N LEU A 289 -0.23 18.07 20.37
CA LEU A 289 0.86 17.22 20.82
C LEU A 289 1.83 16.97 19.67
N ALA A 290 1.34 16.48 18.54
CA ALA A 290 2.12 16.20 17.34
C ALA A 290 1.18 16.09 16.15
N GLU A 291 1.40 16.88 15.09
CA GLU A 291 0.55 16.87 13.89
C GLU A 291 -0.94 17.01 14.26
N ASP A 292 -1.82 16.13 13.79
CA ASP A 292 -3.25 16.16 14.10
C ASP A 292 -3.61 15.51 15.45
N PHE A 293 -2.61 15.11 16.24
CA PHE A 293 -2.79 14.53 17.57
C PHE A 293 -2.87 15.63 18.64
N MET A 294 -4.04 15.74 19.27
CA MET A 294 -4.42 16.87 20.11
C MET A 294 -4.91 16.42 21.50
N LEU A 295 -4.89 17.33 22.47
CA LEU A 295 -5.59 17.25 23.75
C LEU A 295 -6.65 18.34 23.85
N LYS A 296 -7.83 17.99 24.35
CA LYS A 296 -8.91 18.95 24.63
C LYS A 296 -9.25 19.00 26.11
N THR A 297 -9.38 20.20 26.67
CA THR A 297 -9.76 20.41 28.07
C THR A 297 -11.15 21.05 28.17
N ALA A 298 -11.91 20.66 29.19
CA ALA A 298 -13.21 21.25 29.46
C ALA A 298 -13.09 22.71 29.92
N ASP A 299 -14.06 23.56 29.56
CA ASP A 299 -14.25 24.87 30.18
C ASP A 299 -14.76 24.73 31.63
N ASN A 300 -13.85 24.35 32.54
CA ASN A 300 -14.13 24.21 33.96
C ASN A 300 -12.85 24.35 34.80
N THR A 301 -12.80 25.35 35.68
CA THR A 301 -11.62 25.64 36.52
C THR A 301 -11.64 24.92 37.88
N SER A 302 -12.57 23.98 38.10
CA SER A 302 -12.73 23.24 39.38
C SER A 302 -12.54 21.73 39.23
N VAL A 303 -12.41 21.24 38.00
CA VAL A 303 -12.13 19.83 37.68
C VAL A 303 -11.15 19.78 36.52
N LEU A 304 -10.18 18.88 36.60
CA LEU A 304 -9.35 18.48 35.48
C LEU A 304 -10.14 17.46 34.67
N ARG A 305 -10.64 17.88 33.51
CA ARG A 305 -11.33 16.99 32.57
C ARG A 305 -10.85 17.24 31.16
N TYR A 306 -10.33 16.19 30.55
CA TYR A 306 -9.70 16.25 29.25
C TYR A 306 -9.81 14.90 28.52
N TYR A 307 -9.49 14.92 27.24
CA TYR A 307 -9.29 13.73 26.43
C TYR A 307 -8.32 14.03 25.28
N PRO A 308 -7.47 13.07 24.87
CA PRO A 308 -6.84 13.08 23.57
C PRO A 308 -7.83 12.88 22.42
N PHE A 309 -7.53 13.46 21.26
CA PHE A 309 -8.25 13.24 20.02
C PHE A 309 -7.33 13.39 18.79
N ILE A 310 -7.72 12.78 17.69
CA ILE A 310 -7.13 13.01 16.36
C ILE A 310 -8.09 13.87 15.56
N GLU A 311 -7.58 14.92 14.92
CA GLU A 311 -8.32 15.67 13.90
C GLU A 311 -8.17 14.97 12.54
N ARG A 312 -9.27 14.78 11.81
CA ARG A 312 -9.24 14.17 10.45
C ARG A 312 -9.96 15.07 9.48
N THR A 313 -9.37 15.31 8.30
CA THR A 313 -9.99 16.12 7.26
C THR A 313 -10.84 15.26 6.32
N ILE A 314 -12.12 15.57 6.18
CA ILE A 314 -12.99 14.91 5.21
C ILE A 314 -12.65 15.43 3.80
N GLY A 315 -12.19 14.55 2.92
CA GLY A 315 -11.94 14.83 1.51
C GLY A 315 -10.48 14.69 1.08
N GLU A 316 -9.57 14.41 2.01
CA GLU A 316 -8.33 13.73 1.69
C GLU A 316 -8.69 12.26 1.40
N GLU A 317 -8.25 11.74 0.27
CA GLU A 317 -8.40 10.33 -0.09
C GLU A 317 -7.52 9.56 0.89
N MET A 318 -8.03 9.32 2.11
CA MET A 318 -7.45 8.27 2.94
C MET A 318 -7.55 7.01 2.06
N ALA A 319 -6.43 6.33 1.85
CA ALA A 319 -6.43 4.94 1.44
C ALA A 319 -7.15 4.18 2.56
N VAL A 320 -8.47 4.22 2.54
CA VAL A 320 -9.31 3.38 3.37
C VAL A 320 -9.16 2.02 2.73
N ASP A 321 -8.28 1.25 3.36
CA ASP A 321 -8.21 -0.19 3.29
C ASP A 321 -9.54 -0.74 3.78
N ASP A 322 -10.52 -0.77 2.87
CA ASP A 322 -11.83 -1.39 3.06
C ASP A 322 -12.00 -2.37 1.90
N THR A 323 -11.17 -3.41 1.89
CA THR A 323 -11.38 -4.63 1.09
C THR A 323 -12.45 -5.51 1.75
N ASP A 324 -13.63 -4.95 2.04
CA ASP A 324 -14.85 -5.75 2.15
C ASP A 324 -15.85 -5.30 1.09
N ALA A 325 -15.48 -5.56 -0.17
CA ALA A 325 -16.42 -5.56 -1.27
C ALA A 325 -17.26 -6.84 -1.24
N GLY A 326 -18.23 -6.87 -0.33
CA GLY A 326 -19.29 -7.86 -0.34
C GLY A 326 -20.03 -7.92 -1.69
N ASP A 327 -19.90 -9.09 -2.33
CA ASP A 327 -20.80 -9.72 -3.30
C ASP A 327 -21.16 -8.89 -4.55
N SER A 328 -20.45 -9.17 -5.65
CA SER A 328 -20.87 -8.80 -6.99
C SER A 328 -22.06 -9.66 -7.44
N ASP A 329 -23.26 -9.24 -7.09
CA ASP A 329 -24.49 -9.70 -7.75
C ASP A 329 -24.50 -9.17 -9.20
N GLU A 330 -23.89 -9.92 -10.13
CA GLU A 330 -24.12 -9.74 -11.56
C GLU A 330 -25.59 -10.11 -11.88
N GLU A 331 -26.45 -9.09 -11.98
CA GLU A 331 -27.78 -9.24 -12.58
C GLU A 331 -27.66 -9.70 -14.03
N MET A 332 -27.83 -11.01 -14.27
CA MET A 332 -28.10 -11.54 -15.60
C MET A 332 -29.45 -10.99 -16.12
N PRO A 333 -29.55 -10.60 -17.41
CA PRO A 333 -30.82 -10.15 -17.97
C PRO A 333 -31.79 -11.33 -18.07
N ALA A 334 -33.00 -11.11 -17.53
CA ALA A 334 -34.11 -12.05 -17.58
C ALA A 334 -34.49 -12.41 -19.03
N ASP A 335 -34.44 -13.70 -19.36
CA ASP A 335 -35.04 -14.25 -20.58
C ASP A 335 -36.45 -14.78 -20.29
N ASP A 336 -37.36 -14.47 -21.22
CA ASP A 336 -38.81 -14.60 -21.10
C ASP A 336 -39.27 -16.06 -20.87
N VAL A 337 -40.09 -16.26 -19.85
CA VAL A 337 -40.78 -17.53 -19.59
C VAL A 337 -41.89 -17.73 -20.63
N VAL A 338 -41.71 -18.68 -21.54
CA VAL A 338 -42.80 -19.23 -22.35
C VAL A 338 -43.39 -20.45 -21.65
N GLU A 339 -44.68 -20.34 -21.35
CA GLU A 339 -45.54 -21.37 -20.74
C GLU A 339 -45.47 -22.73 -21.44
N GLY A 340 -45.41 -23.78 -20.63
CA GLY A 340 -45.49 -25.16 -21.07
C GLY A 340 -46.88 -25.54 -21.59
N ASN A 341 -46.90 -26.47 -22.55
CA ASN A 341 -48.06 -27.30 -22.83
C ASN A 341 -47.62 -28.75 -23.03
N GLU A 342 -48.35 -29.65 -22.38
CA GLU A 342 -48.18 -31.09 -22.41
C GLU A 342 -48.47 -31.67 -23.81
N SER A 343 -47.74 -32.73 -24.22
CA SER A 343 -48.34 -34.04 -24.57
C SER A 343 -47.35 -35.01 -25.23
N GLU A 344 -47.46 -36.26 -24.79
CA GLU A 344 -47.30 -37.53 -25.53
C GLU A 344 -45.91 -38.09 -25.89
N ALA A 345 -45.73 -39.34 -25.44
CA ALA A 345 -44.62 -40.24 -25.67
C ALA A 345 -44.67 -40.89 -27.06
N VAL A 346 -43.52 -41.06 -27.74
CA VAL A 346 -43.28 -42.14 -28.72
C VAL A 346 -41.77 -42.44 -28.83
N ASP A 347 -41.41 -43.66 -28.42
CA ASP A 347 -40.52 -44.65 -29.06
C ASP A 347 -39.07 -44.30 -29.50
N MET A 348 -38.14 -45.14 -29.04
CA MET A 348 -36.82 -45.33 -29.65
C MET A 348 -36.99 -45.89 -31.08
N PRO A 349 -35.99 -45.70 -31.94
CA PRO A 349 -35.23 -46.89 -32.32
C PRO A 349 -33.72 -46.67 -32.35
N GLU A 350 -33.01 -47.75 -32.02
CA GLU A 350 -31.64 -48.03 -32.45
C GLU A 350 -31.60 -48.09 -33.99
N ASP A 351 -30.52 -47.61 -34.61
CA ASP A 351 -30.02 -48.26 -35.82
C ASP A 351 -28.50 -48.09 -35.98
N ASP A 352 -27.94 -49.16 -36.52
CA ASP A 352 -26.56 -49.61 -36.59
C ASP A 352 -25.76 -48.97 -37.74
N MET A 353 -24.43 -48.93 -37.54
CA MET A 353 -23.35 -49.19 -38.52
C MET A 353 -23.27 -48.40 -39.84
N ALA A 354 -22.10 -47.79 -40.10
CA ALA A 354 -21.25 -48.15 -41.25
C ALA A 354 -19.87 -47.48 -41.17
N GLU A 355 -18.84 -48.33 -41.24
CA GLU A 355 -17.48 -47.98 -41.66
C GLU A 355 -17.47 -47.49 -43.12
N ASP A 356 -16.54 -46.59 -43.48
CA ASP A 356 -15.91 -46.67 -44.81
C ASP A 356 -14.54 -45.95 -44.83
N ASP A 357 -13.52 -46.81 -44.91
CA ASP A 357 -12.28 -46.77 -45.69
C ASP A 357 -11.61 -45.44 -46.12
N MET A 358 -10.33 -45.38 -45.78
CA MET A 358 -9.28 -44.57 -46.42
C MET A 358 -9.14 -44.89 -47.93
N PRO A 359 -8.45 -44.01 -48.66
CA PRO A 359 -7.21 -44.49 -49.29
C PRO A 359 -6.01 -43.54 -49.11
N ALA A 360 -4.85 -44.16 -48.98
CA ALA A 360 -3.52 -43.56 -49.11
C ALA A 360 -3.08 -43.49 -50.58
N GLU A 361 -2.18 -42.55 -50.90
CA GLU A 361 -1.05 -42.57 -51.87
C GLU A 361 -0.54 -41.12 -52.01
N GLU A 362 0.72 -40.73 -52.21
CA GLU A 362 2.10 -41.26 -52.15
C GLU A 362 3.01 -40.00 -52.27
N GLU A 363 4.30 -40.16 -51.97
CA GLU A 363 5.33 -39.15 -51.74
C GLU A 363 5.80 -38.37 -53.00
N ASP A 364 6.39 -37.17 -52.79
CA ASP A 364 7.49 -36.64 -53.61
C ASP A 364 8.33 -35.62 -52.79
N GLU A 365 9.65 -35.82 -52.75
CA GLU A 365 10.67 -35.07 -51.99
C GLU A 365 11.16 -33.76 -52.68
N GLU A 366 11.39 -32.70 -51.85
CA GLU A 366 12.51 -31.71 -51.80
C GLU A 366 12.97 -30.92 -53.07
N PRO A 367 13.49 -29.66 -52.96
CA PRO A 367 14.45 -29.28 -51.91
C PRO A 367 14.33 -27.90 -51.23
N ALA A 368 14.98 -27.88 -50.06
CA ALA A 368 15.48 -26.77 -49.24
C ALA A 368 15.58 -25.36 -49.88
N ASP A 369 15.08 -24.36 -49.15
CA ASP A 369 15.64 -23.01 -49.12
C ASP A 369 15.70 -22.53 -47.67
N GLU A 370 16.92 -22.30 -47.18
CA GLU A 370 17.22 -21.75 -45.86
C GLU A 370 16.72 -20.30 -45.81
N THR A 371 15.75 -20.01 -44.94
CA THR A 371 15.47 -18.64 -44.52
C THR A 371 15.58 -18.59 -43.01
N ALA A 372 16.49 -17.71 -42.57
CA ALA A 372 16.86 -17.48 -41.18
C ALA A 372 15.62 -17.20 -40.33
N GLU A 373 15.50 -17.96 -39.24
CA GLU A 373 14.65 -17.61 -38.11
C GLU A 373 15.20 -16.32 -37.50
N GLU A 374 14.36 -15.30 -37.37
CA GLU A 374 14.68 -14.18 -36.49
C GLU A 374 14.49 -14.65 -35.05
N GLU A 375 15.58 -14.77 -34.32
CA GLU A 375 15.54 -15.01 -32.89
C GLU A 375 14.93 -13.79 -32.18
N SER A 376 13.78 -14.01 -31.55
CA SER A 376 13.08 -13.06 -30.70
C SER A 376 13.86 -12.86 -29.39
N PRO A 377 14.29 -11.63 -29.05
CA PRO A 377 15.20 -11.37 -27.92
C PRO A 377 14.66 -11.64 -26.50
N GLY A 378 13.41 -12.10 -26.35
CA GLY A 378 12.69 -12.07 -25.07
C GLY A 378 12.88 -13.26 -24.13
N PHE A 379 13.46 -14.39 -24.58
CA PHE A 379 13.51 -15.61 -23.74
C PHE A 379 14.87 -16.31 -23.69
N GLU A 380 15.86 -15.93 -24.51
CA GLU A 380 17.11 -16.70 -24.67
C GLU A 380 18.41 -16.03 -24.17
N ALA A 381 18.34 -15.00 -23.32
CA ALA A 381 19.52 -14.25 -22.90
C ALA A 381 19.71 -13.98 -21.40
N VAL A 382 19.08 -14.74 -20.48
CA VAL A 382 19.38 -14.61 -19.04
C VAL A 382 20.46 -15.62 -18.64
N PHE A 383 21.73 -15.27 -18.89
CA PHE A 383 22.87 -15.87 -18.19
C PHE A 383 23.39 -14.88 -17.13
N ALA A 384 23.06 -15.18 -15.87
CA ALA A 384 23.77 -14.81 -14.64
C ALA A 384 24.53 -13.46 -14.61
N VAL A 385 23.94 -12.46 -13.95
CA VAL A 385 24.70 -11.42 -13.22
C VAL A 385 24.22 -11.40 -11.77
N ALA A 386 24.73 -12.34 -10.98
CA ALA A 386 24.74 -12.21 -9.53
C ALA A 386 25.79 -11.17 -9.12
N GLY A 387 25.37 -10.21 -8.30
CA GLY A 387 26.11 -9.30 -7.41
C GLY A 387 27.58 -8.95 -7.68
N LEU A 388 27.87 -7.64 -7.84
CA LEU A 388 28.98 -6.93 -7.17
C LEU A 388 29.06 -5.45 -7.61
N LEU A 389 28.54 -4.54 -6.77
CA LEU A 389 28.93 -3.12 -6.78
C LEU A 389 29.43 -2.68 -5.40
N ALA A 390 30.65 -3.10 -5.05
CA ALA A 390 31.46 -2.42 -4.02
C ALA A 390 32.59 -1.65 -4.70
N VAL A 391 32.41 -0.34 -4.86
CA VAL A 391 33.38 0.57 -5.48
C VAL A 391 34.58 0.79 -4.56
N ALA A 392 35.74 0.27 -4.98
CA ALA A 392 37.03 0.58 -4.39
C ALA A 392 37.48 2.00 -4.75
N TYR A 393 37.50 2.92 -3.78
CA TYR A 393 38.20 4.20 -3.93
C TYR A 393 39.67 4.06 -3.50
N LEU A 394 40.55 4.02 -4.50
CA LEU A 394 42.01 4.11 -4.37
C LEU A 394 42.44 5.54 -4.70
N VAL A 395 43.02 6.28 -3.74
CA VAL A 395 43.96 7.37 -4.03
C VAL A 395 45.25 7.17 -3.24
N ARG A 396 46.36 7.22 -3.99
CA ARG A 396 47.74 6.91 -3.61
C ARG A 396 48.61 8.14 -3.85
N ARG A 397 49.63 8.32 -2.99
CA ARG A 397 50.83 9.20 -3.02
C ARG A 397 50.80 10.28 -1.93
N ASP A 398 51.79 10.44 -1.05
CA ASP A 398 53.19 9.95 -0.98
C ASP A 398 53.53 9.34 0.40
#